data_AF-A0A919HZR0-F1
#
_entry.id   AF-A0A919HZR0-F1
#
_cell.length_a   1.000
_cell.length_b   1.000
_cell.length_c   1.000
_cell.angle_alpha   90.00
_cell.angle_beta   90.00
_cell.angle_gamma   90.00
#
_symmetry.space_group_name_H-M   'P 1'
#
loop_
_entity.id
_entity.type
_entity.pdbx_description
1 polymer ?
#
loop_
_entity_poly.entity_id
_entity_poly.type
_entity_poly.pdbx_seq_one_letter_code
_entity_poly.pdbx_strand_id
1 'polypeptide(L)'
;MQGTSQANSSFYLQQMQQSTNDSKTNWQLLAIRALLQEGKKQQAIDLFNQLPANLNSTQAREQSLLAVEVKLAQNDYQAARNLLAKIDPTNLEQPQQARYWQAQIDASRANHR
;
A
#
# COMPACT_ATOMS: atom_id res chain seq x y z
N MET A 1 3.91 24.85 -8.11
CA MET A 1 3.07 23.69 -8.45
C MET A 1 3.95 22.44 -8.43
N GLN A 2 4.02 21.74 -7.30
CA GLN A 2 4.76 20.46 -7.22
C GLN A 2 3.84 19.36 -7.72
N GLY A 3 3.82 19.16 -9.03
CA GLY A 3 3.22 17.98 -9.64
C GLY A 3 4.04 16.77 -9.24
N THR A 4 3.71 16.16 -8.09
CA THR A 4 3.90 14.71 -7.97
C THR A 4 2.95 14.15 -9.01
N SER A 5 3.48 13.87 -10.21
CA SER A 5 2.71 13.14 -11.21
C SER A 5 2.19 11.91 -10.49
N GLN A 6 0.89 11.86 -10.23
CA GLN A 6 0.22 10.64 -9.84
C GLN A 6 0.43 9.73 -11.03
N ALA A 7 1.58 9.05 -11.06
CA ALA A 7 1.87 8.08 -12.06
C ALA A 7 0.77 7.05 -11.91
N ASN A 8 -0.04 6.91 -12.96
CA ASN A 8 -1.13 5.97 -12.93
C ASN A 8 -0.57 4.56 -12.69
N SER A 9 -1.42 3.69 -12.18
CA SER A 9 -1.16 2.25 -12.05
C SER A 9 -0.48 1.66 -13.30
N SER A 10 -0.86 2.12 -14.49
CA SER A 10 -0.26 1.73 -15.77
C SER A 10 1.23 2.06 -15.91
N PHE A 11 1.70 3.20 -15.40
CA PHE A 11 3.12 3.57 -15.43
C PHE A 11 3.94 2.61 -14.56
N TYR A 12 3.46 2.32 -13.35
CA TYR A 12 4.14 1.40 -12.44
C TYR A 12 4.14 -0.04 -12.98
N LEU A 13 3.04 -0.48 -13.60
CA LEU A 13 2.97 -1.78 -14.27
C LEU A 13 3.95 -1.89 -15.45
N GLN A 14 4.16 -0.81 -16.20
CA GLN A 14 5.12 -0.79 -17.29
C GLN A 14 6.56 -0.87 -16.77
N GLN A 15 6.89 -0.10 -15.74
CA GLN A 15 8.19 -0.17 -15.06
C GLN A 15 8.47 -1.55 -14.45
N MET A 16 7.43 -2.17 -13.88
CA MET A 16 7.49 -3.54 -13.37
C MET A 16 7.86 -4.54 -14.48
N GLN A 17 7.33 -4.40 -15.70
CA GLN A 17 7.65 -5.30 -16.82
C GLN A 17 9.09 -5.13 -17.32
N GLN A 18 9.66 -3.93 -17.20
CA GLN A 18 11.06 -3.66 -17.57
C GLN A 18 12.04 -4.03 -16.45
N SER A 19 11.55 -4.22 -15.23
CA SER A 19 12.37 -4.51 -14.05
C SER A 19 12.37 -6.00 -13.69
N THR A 20 13.43 -6.46 -13.04
CA THR A 20 13.59 -7.84 -12.55
C THR A 20 13.82 -7.89 -11.04
N ASN A 21 13.49 -9.03 -10.41
CA ASN A 21 13.71 -9.34 -8.99
C ASN A 21 13.17 -8.26 -8.04
N ASP A 22 14.01 -7.70 -7.16
CA ASP A 22 13.62 -6.76 -6.11
C ASP A 22 12.99 -5.46 -6.63
N SER A 23 13.49 -4.97 -7.77
CA SER A 23 12.95 -3.77 -8.42
C SER A 23 11.52 -4.03 -8.91
N LYS A 24 11.23 -5.23 -9.41
CA LYS A 24 9.88 -5.62 -9.83
C LYS A 24 8.90 -5.56 -8.66
N THR A 25 9.28 -6.11 -7.50
CA THR A 25 8.47 -6.06 -6.28
C THR A 25 8.22 -4.63 -5.83
N ASN A 26 9.23 -3.76 -5.88
CA ASN A 26 9.08 -2.35 -5.53
C ASN A 26 8.05 -1.64 -6.43
N TRP A 27 8.09 -1.91 -7.73
CA TRP A 27 7.09 -1.39 -8.66
C TRP A 27 5.70 -2.00 -8.47
N GLN A 28 5.58 -3.28 -8.09
CA GLN A 28 4.29 -3.88 -7.72
C GLN A 28 3.65 -3.14 -6.54
N LEU A 29 4.41 -2.87 -5.47
CA LEU A 29 3.91 -2.14 -4.29
C LEU A 29 3.37 -0.76 -4.67
N LEU A 30 4.11 -0.02 -5.52
CA LEU A 30 3.69 1.28 -6.04
C LEU A 30 2.45 1.18 -6.94
N ALA A 31 2.38 0.15 -7.80
CA ALA A 31 1.22 -0.09 -8.66
C ALA A 31 -0.04 -0.38 -7.83
N ILE A 32 0.05 -1.22 -6.80
CA ILE A 32 -1.05 -1.52 -5.86
C ILE A 32 -1.57 -0.22 -5.24
N ARG A 33 -0.66 0.63 -4.75
CA ARG A 33 -1.02 1.93 -4.18
C ARG A 33 -1.77 2.83 -5.17
N ALA A 34 -1.26 2.92 -6.40
CA ALA A 34 -1.89 3.72 -7.43
C ALA A 34 -3.29 3.19 -7.80
N LEU A 35 -3.44 1.87 -7.88
CA LEU A 35 -4.73 1.21 -8.09
C LEU A 35 -5.72 1.55 -6.97
N LEU A 36 -5.28 1.57 -5.71
CA LEU A 36 -6.13 1.96 -4.58
C LEU A 36 -6.57 3.43 -4.66
N GLN A 37 -5.64 4.33 -5.02
CA GLN A 37 -5.93 5.76 -5.24
C GLN A 37 -6.89 5.99 -6.41
N GLU A 38 -6.77 5.19 -7.48
CA GLU A 38 -7.68 5.20 -8.62
C GLU A 38 -9.05 4.55 -8.32
N GLY A 39 -9.25 3.98 -7.13
CA GLY A 39 -10.47 3.26 -6.77
C GLY A 39 -10.58 1.85 -7.34
N LYS A 40 -9.52 1.35 -8.00
CA LYS A 40 -9.42 -0.01 -8.58
C LYS A 40 -9.04 -1.04 -7.52
N LYS A 41 -9.86 -1.14 -6.49
CA LYS A 41 -9.64 -1.99 -5.31
C LYS A 41 -9.40 -3.45 -5.68
N GLN A 42 -10.22 -4.00 -6.58
CA GLN A 42 -10.10 -5.40 -7.00
C GLN A 42 -8.75 -5.69 -7.64
N GLN A 43 -8.31 -4.85 -8.59
CA GLN A 43 -7.00 -5.00 -9.24
C GLN A 43 -5.85 -4.84 -8.23
N ALA A 44 -5.97 -3.92 -7.27
CA ALA A 44 -4.99 -3.76 -6.20
C ALA A 44 -4.87 -5.04 -5.36
N ILE A 45 -5.99 -5.66 -4.99
CA ILE A 45 -6.03 -6.90 -4.21
C ILE A 45 -5.41 -8.07 -4.98
N ASP A 46 -5.79 -8.23 -6.25
CA ASP A 46 -5.24 -9.27 -7.11
C ASP A 46 -3.71 -9.13 -7.25
N LEU A 47 -3.22 -7.91 -7.48
CA LEU A 47 -1.80 -7.64 -7.58
C LEU A 47 -1.07 -7.81 -6.23
N PHE A 48 -1.73 -7.48 -5.12
CA PHE A 48 -1.21 -7.69 -3.77
C PHE A 48 -1.05 -9.18 -3.43
N ASN A 49 -2.01 -10.02 -3.83
CA ASN A 49 -1.95 -11.46 -3.64
C ASN A 49 -0.86 -12.14 -4.50
N GLN A 50 -0.40 -11.45 -5.55
CA GLN A 50 0.71 -11.89 -6.39
C GLN A 50 2.09 -11.45 -5.88
N LEU A 51 2.16 -10.75 -4.73
CA LEU A 51 3.44 -10.36 -4.15
C LEU A 51 4.23 -11.61 -3.72
N PRO A 52 5.54 -11.67 -4.00
CA PRO A 52 6.37 -12.78 -3.57
C PRO A 52 6.44 -12.82 -2.04
N ALA A 53 6.55 -14.03 -1.46
CA ALA A 53 6.68 -14.19 -0.01
C ALA A 53 8.07 -13.79 0.52
N ASN A 54 9.10 -13.82 -0.33
CA ASN A 54 10.47 -13.48 0.04
C ASN A 54 10.72 -11.97 -0.09
N LEU A 55 10.10 -11.20 0.80
CA LEU A 55 10.27 -9.74 0.85
C LEU A 55 11.36 -9.37 1.84
N ASN A 56 12.16 -8.35 1.50
CA ASN A 56 13.07 -7.74 2.46
C ASN A 56 12.31 -6.91 3.50
N SER A 57 12.98 -6.55 4.60
CA SER A 57 12.34 -5.85 5.73
C SER A 57 11.63 -4.55 5.34
N THR A 58 12.10 -3.86 4.31
CA THR A 58 11.48 -2.62 3.81
C THR A 58 10.23 -2.92 2.97
N GLN A 59 10.32 -3.88 2.06
CA GLN A 59 9.19 -4.34 1.25
C GLN A 59 8.08 -4.95 2.11
N ALA A 60 8.43 -5.73 3.14
CA ALA A 60 7.45 -6.32 4.06
C ALA A 60 6.69 -5.24 4.86
N ARG A 61 7.38 -4.15 5.23
CA ARG A 61 6.75 -2.97 5.86
C ARG A 61 5.78 -2.28 4.90
N GLU A 62 6.19 -2.02 3.66
CA GLU A 62 5.31 -1.44 2.63
C GLU A 62 4.13 -2.36 2.30
N GLN A 63 4.35 -3.67 2.18
CA GLN A 63 3.27 -4.65 2.00
C GLN A 63 2.27 -4.57 3.15
N SER A 64 2.74 -4.50 4.40
CA SER A 64 1.86 -4.41 5.56
C SER A 64 1.02 -3.13 5.53
N LEU A 65 1.61 -1.99 5.16
CA LEU A 65 0.88 -0.74 4.99
C LEU A 65 -0.15 -0.82 3.85
N LEU A 66 0.20 -1.41 2.72
CA LEU A 66 -0.73 -1.61 1.60
C LEU A 66 -1.87 -2.54 1.99
N ALA A 67 -1.61 -3.59 2.78
CA ALA A 67 -2.66 -4.48 3.27
C ALA A 67 -3.71 -3.70 4.08
N VAL A 68 -3.27 -2.75 4.90
CA VAL A 68 -4.16 -1.83 5.63
C VAL A 68 -4.95 -0.99 4.65
N GLU A 69 -4.30 -0.32 3.70
CA GLU A 69 -4.99 0.53 2.69
C GLU A 69 -6.01 -0.26 1.87
N VAL A 70 -5.70 -1.50 1.50
CA VAL A 70 -6.61 -2.45 0.86
C VAL A 70 -7.83 -2.71 1.73
N LYS A 71 -7.63 -3.00 3.03
CA LYS A 71 -8.72 -3.25 3.98
C LYS A 71 -9.59 -2.03 4.20
N LEU A 72 -8.99 -0.85 4.34
CA LEU A 72 -9.71 0.43 4.39
C LEU A 72 -10.56 0.64 3.13
N ALA A 73 -9.98 0.34 1.97
CA ALA A 73 -10.70 0.43 0.71
C ALA A 73 -11.87 -0.58 0.64
N GLN A 74 -11.75 -1.76 1.23
CA GLN A 74 -12.84 -2.73 1.35
C GLN A 74 -13.93 -2.34 2.36
N ASN A 75 -13.81 -1.18 3.04
CA ASN A 75 -14.58 -0.81 4.24
C ASN A 75 -14.38 -1.77 5.43
N ASP A 76 -13.31 -2.58 5.40
CA ASP A 76 -12.93 -3.48 6.48
C ASP A 76 -11.98 -2.74 7.45
N TYR A 77 -12.55 -1.74 8.12
CA TYR A 77 -11.80 -0.86 9.02
C TYR A 77 -11.28 -1.63 10.25
N GLN A 78 -12.00 -2.65 10.71
CA GLN A 78 -11.55 -3.49 11.83
C GLN A 78 -10.30 -4.28 11.47
N ALA A 79 -10.28 -4.97 10.31
CA ALA A 79 -9.07 -5.68 9.88
C ALA A 79 -7.93 -4.71 9.61
N ALA A 80 -8.21 -3.53 9.03
CA ALA A 80 -7.20 -2.50 8.80
C ALA A 80 -6.53 -2.06 10.12
N ARG A 81 -7.30 -1.82 11.20
CA ARG A 81 -6.75 -1.48 12.52
C ARG A 81 -5.93 -2.62 13.12
N ASN A 82 -6.40 -3.86 13.00
CA ASN A 82 -5.68 -5.03 13.48
C ASN A 82 -4.34 -5.22 12.75
N LEU A 83 -4.29 -4.90 11.45
CA LEU A 83 -3.05 -4.93 10.67
C LEU A 83 -2.13 -3.76 11.06
N LEU A 84 -2.66 -2.54 11.21
CA LEU A 84 -1.88 -1.39 11.68
C LEU A 84 -1.25 -1.66 13.05
N ALA A 85 -1.99 -2.23 13.99
CA ALA A 85 -1.48 -2.54 15.32
C ALA A 85 -0.29 -3.52 15.32
N LYS A 86 -0.08 -4.27 14.24
CA LYS A 86 1.08 -5.16 14.05
C LYS A 86 2.29 -4.46 13.46
N ILE A 87 2.12 -3.26 12.90
CA ILE A 87 3.18 -2.47 12.29
C ILE A 87 3.76 -1.56 13.36
N ASP A 88 5.07 -1.66 13.59
CA ASP A 88 5.77 -0.75 14.48
C ASP A 88 6.10 0.57 13.75
N PRO A 89 5.49 1.71 14.11
CA PRO A 89 5.74 2.98 13.45
C PRO A 89 7.15 3.52 13.70
N THR A 90 7.83 3.10 14.77
CA THR A 90 9.22 3.51 15.07
C THR A 90 10.20 2.95 14.05
N ASN A 91 9.85 1.83 13.44
CA ASN A 91 10.65 1.17 12.42
C ASN A 91 10.25 1.61 11.00
N LEU A 92 9.36 2.60 10.83
CA LEU A 92 8.96 3.12 9.51
C LEU A 92 9.75 4.38 9.15
N GLU A 93 9.98 4.58 7.85
CA GLU A 93 10.57 5.83 7.36
C GLU A 93 9.57 6.99 7.43
N GLN A 94 10.02 8.26 7.44
CA GLN A 94 9.14 9.44 7.46
C GLN A 94 7.93 9.37 6.51
N PRO A 95 8.09 9.06 5.20
CA PRO A 95 6.93 8.96 4.30
C PRO A 95 5.98 7.81 4.65
N GLN A 96 6.49 6.73 5.23
CA GLN A 96 5.70 5.58 5.67
C GLN A 96 4.96 5.87 6.98
N GLN A 97 5.57 6.64 7.89
CA GLN A 97 4.91 7.09 9.13
C GLN A 97 3.69 7.96 8.82
N ALA A 98 3.82 8.93 7.91
CA ALA A 98 2.67 9.73 7.45
C ALA A 98 1.56 8.83 6.88
N ARG A 99 1.97 7.83 6.09
CA ARG A 99 1.23 6.61 5.70
C ARG A 99 0.33 6.04 6.80
N TYR A 100 1.05 5.50 7.77
CA TYR A 100 0.54 4.76 8.90
C TYR A 100 -0.47 5.58 9.70
N TRP A 101 -0.11 6.82 10.04
CA TRP A 101 -0.98 7.69 10.82
C TRP A 101 -2.25 8.07 10.05
N GLN A 102 -2.15 8.37 8.77
CA GLN A 102 -3.32 8.66 7.93
C GLN A 102 -4.27 7.45 7.88
N ALA A 103 -3.72 6.26 7.63
CA ALA A 103 -4.50 5.02 7.61
C ALA A 103 -5.16 4.76 8.97
N GLN A 104 -4.47 5.01 10.08
CA GLN A 104 -5.02 4.85 11.43
C GLN A 104 -6.16 5.84 11.71
N ILE A 105 -6.03 7.08 11.23
CA ILE A 105 -7.07 8.10 11.33
C ILE A 105 -8.29 7.67 10.51
N ASP A 106 -8.12 7.26 9.26
CA ASP A 106 -9.21 6.83 8.39
C ASP A 106 -9.93 5.60 8.96
N ALA A 107 -9.17 4.63 9.48
CA ALA A 107 -9.71 3.45 10.14
C ALA A 107 -10.52 3.78 11.41
N SER A 108 -10.10 4.82 12.14
CA SER A 108 -10.77 5.24 13.38
C SER A 108 -11.98 6.14 13.11
N ARG A 109 -11.92 6.98 12.07
CA ARG A 109 -13.01 7.89 11.66
C ARG A 109 -14.19 7.16 11.04
N ALA A 110 -13.95 6.06 10.31
CA ALA A 110 -15.01 5.29 9.69
C ALA A 110 -15.95 4.62 10.70
N ASN A 111 -15.51 4.44 11.95
CA ASN A 111 -16.35 3.91 13.02
C ASN A 111 -17.35 4.95 13.59
N HIS A 112 -17.34 6.18 13.06
CA HIS A 112 -18.14 7.31 13.54
C HIS A 112 -19.05 7.95 12.47
N ARG A 113 -19.14 7.37 11.27
CA ARG A 113 -20.11 7.76 10.23
C ARG A 113 -21.22 6.71 10.14
#